data_AF-A0A7R7BWR2-F1
#
_entry.id   AF-A0A7R7BWR2-F1
#
_cell.length_a   1.000
_cell.length_b   1.000
_cell.length_c   1.000
_cell.angle_alpha   90.00
_cell.angle_beta   90.00
_cell.angle_gamma   90.00
#
_symmetry.space_group_name_H-M   'P 1'
#
loop_
_entity.id
_entity.type
_entity.pdbx_description
1 polymer ?
#
loop_
_entity_poly.entity_id
_entity_poly.type
_entity_poly.pdbx_seq_one_letter_code
_entity_poly.pdbx_strand_id
1 'polypeptide(L)'
;MAPARDGRHYLVTGWRIRRPMAEWTRGDFYGHAGELADEAAFRAYVEENALHQQQRAALGRREIHSRAHTPWGTSQGATVYAEGVVAHSTAGHGGFHLSAARIRKVHDMLRANDGWYEEGCHWAAVAQAFPQLFTDFEIACAEKTIRDWYPDAWEAIHGRVPEPGQSAKKDERVFFEKHTDDWVVVSAVRCERQAGFTEVVATLGGRRGPGTEERRFLVATDEYHSAALDSSSM
;
A
#
# COMPACT_ATOMS: atom_id res chain seq x y z
N MET A 1 -20.99 -8.97 1.38
CA MET A 1 -20.38 -9.79 0.32
C MET A 1 -21.29 -9.77 -0.91
N ALA A 2 -20.74 -9.57 -2.11
CA ALA A 2 -21.51 -9.64 -3.36
C ALA A 2 -20.91 -10.69 -4.31
N PRO A 3 -21.74 -11.43 -5.06
CA PRO A 3 -21.27 -12.47 -5.96
C PRO A 3 -20.57 -11.92 -7.22
N ALA A 4 -19.52 -12.66 -7.58
CA ALA A 4 -18.68 -12.66 -8.76
C ALA A 4 -19.33 -13.08 -10.09
N ARG A 5 -18.59 -12.88 -11.19
CA ARG A 5 -18.54 -13.92 -12.24
C ARG A 5 -17.70 -15.08 -11.70
N ASP A 6 -18.01 -16.29 -12.15
CA ASP A 6 -17.19 -17.50 -11.92
C ASP A 6 -17.15 -17.98 -10.45
N GLY A 7 -18.20 -17.73 -9.66
CA GLY A 7 -18.31 -18.24 -8.28
C GLY A 7 -17.48 -17.50 -7.22
N ARG A 8 -16.75 -16.47 -7.63
CA ARG A 8 -15.96 -15.60 -6.73
C ARG A 8 -16.85 -14.68 -5.90
N HIS A 9 -16.30 -14.10 -4.84
CA HIS A 9 -17.01 -13.12 -4.02
C HIS A 9 -16.17 -11.86 -3.84
N TYR A 10 -16.82 -10.70 -3.75
CA TYR A 10 -16.15 -9.43 -3.43
C TYR A 10 -16.71 -8.84 -2.14
N LEU A 11 -15.83 -8.22 -1.37
CA LEU A 11 -16.26 -7.26 -0.37
C LEU A 11 -16.73 -6.01 -1.10
N VAL A 12 -17.89 -5.48 -0.72
CA VAL A 12 -18.47 -4.29 -1.34
C VAL A 12 -18.74 -3.25 -0.27
N THR A 13 -18.48 -1.99 -0.61
CA THR A 13 -18.68 -0.85 0.29
C THR A 13 -19.82 0.01 -0.21
N GLY A 14 -20.77 0.30 0.69
CA GLY A 14 -21.95 1.12 0.43
C GLY A 14 -22.07 2.21 1.47
N TRP A 15 -22.71 3.33 1.12
CA TRP A 15 -22.89 4.47 2.02
C TRP A 15 -24.34 4.92 1.99
N ARG A 16 -24.96 5.01 3.16
CA ARG A 16 -26.34 5.50 3.35
C ARG A 16 -27.37 4.80 2.43
N ILE A 17 -27.22 3.49 2.19
CA ILE A 17 -28.22 2.72 1.46
C ILE A 17 -29.46 2.59 2.36
N ARG A 18 -30.52 3.33 2.02
CA ARG A 18 -31.74 3.43 2.86
C ARG A 18 -32.73 2.28 2.66
N ARG A 19 -32.64 1.58 1.53
CA ARG A 19 -33.53 0.46 1.20
C ARG A 19 -33.22 -0.75 2.08
N PRO A 20 -34.17 -1.66 2.33
CA PRO A 20 -33.91 -2.93 3.00
C PRO A 20 -32.82 -3.75 2.28
N MET A 21 -32.02 -4.51 3.02
CA MET A 21 -30.90 -5.29 2.47
C MET A 21 -31.32 -6.28 1.36
N ALA A 22 -32.56 -6.80 1.43
CA ALA A 22 -33.12 -7.67 0.40
C ALA A 22 -33.31 -6.99 -0.97
N GLU A 23 -33.35 -5.66 -1.01
CA GLU A 23 -33.51 -4.87 -2.23
C GLU A 23 -32.18 -4.32 -2.75
N TRP A 24 -31.06 -4.63 -2.08
CA TRP A 24 -29.75 -4.14 -2.49
C TRP A 24 -29.29 -4.86 -3.75
N THR A 25 -28.78 -4.07 -4.68
CA THR A 25 -28.23 -4.52 -5.96
C THR A 25 -26.75 -4.17 -6.02
N ARG A 26 -26.02 -4.73 -6.99
CA ARG A 26 -24.60 -4.37 -7.22
C ARG A 26 -24.40 -2.86 -7.45
N GLY A 27 -25.38 -2.17 -8.03
CA GLY A 27 -25.33 -0.73 -8.28
C GLY A 27 -25.43 0.15 -7.04
N ASP A 28 -25.78 -0.41 -5.88
CA ASP A 28 -25.87 0.32 -4.61
C ASP A 28 -24.52 0.52 -3.92
N PHE A 29 -23.48 -0.15 -4.41
CA PHE A 29 -22.13 -0.11 -3.86
C PHE A 29 -21.21 0.72 -4.75
N TYR A 30 -20.41 1.60 -4.14
CA TYR A 30 -19.51 2.50 -4.86
C TYR A 30 -18.05 2.01 -4.87
N GLY A 31 -17.74 0.94 -4.14
CA GLY A 31 -16.41 0.34 -4.12
C GLY A 31 -16.44 -1.16 -3.87
N HIS A 32 -15.41 -1.85 -4.33
CA HIS A 32 -15.13 -3.23 -3.97
C HIS A 32 -13.73 -3.32 -3.37
N ALA A 33 -13.55 -4.17 -2.37
CA ALA A 33 -12.30 -4.33 -1.64
C ALA A 33 -11.84 -5.79 -1.71
N GLY A 34 -11.02 -6.11 -2.71
CA GLY A 34 -10.43 -7.45 -2.86
C GLY A 34 -11.42 -8.60 -3.07
N GLU A 35 -10.88 -9.71 -3.55
CA GLU A 35 -11.61 -10.98 -3.66
C GLU A 35 -11.69 -11.65 -2.28
N LEU A 36 -12.82 -12.26 -1.99
CA LEU A 36 -13.06 -13.07 -0.79
C LEU A 36 -13.18 -14.53 -1.23
N ALA A 37 -12.42 -15.41 -0.57
CA ALA A 37 -12.45 -16.84 -0.84
C ALA A 37 -13.83 -17.44 -0.53
N ASP A 38 -14.43 -17.07 0.61
CA ASP A 38 -15.69 -17.62 1.09
C ASP A 38 -16.38 -16.71 2.13
N GLU A 39 -17.48 -17.21 2.69
CA GLU A 39 -18.23 -16.53 3.76
C GLU A 39 -17.42 -16.41 5.07
N ALA A 40 -16.55 -17.38 5.38
CA ALA A 40 -15.74 -17.32 6.59
C ALA A 40 -14.72 -16.16 6.52
N ALA A 41 -14.08 -15.98 5.36
CA ALA A 41 -13.21 -14.84 5.07
C ALA A 41 -13.98 -13.51 5.16
N PHE A 42 -15.22 -13.46 4.67
CA PHE A 42 -16.07 -12.28 4.84
C PHE A 42 -16.34 -11.95 6.31
N ARG A 43 -16.71 -12.95 7.13
CA ARG A 43 -17.00 -12.76 8.55
C ARG A 43 -15.76 -12.30 9.31
N ALA A 44 -14.61 -12.94 9.08
CA ALA A 44 -13.33 -12.54 9.68
C ALA A 44 -12.98 -11.08 9.36
N TYR A 45 -13.15 -10.65 8.10
CA TYR A 45 -12.94 -9.26 7.71
C TYR A 45 -13.88 -8.30 8.45
N VAL A 46 -15.17 -8.65 8.56
CA VAL A 46 -16.16 -7.81 9.24
C VAL A 46 -15.84 -7.70 10.73
N GLU A 47 -15.41 -8.80 11.37
CA GLU A 47 -15.01 -8.84 12.78
C GLU A 47 -13.74 -8.01 13.02
N GLU A 48 -12.71 -8.15 12.19
CA GLU A 48 -11.48 -7.34 12.25
C GLU A 48 -11.79 -5.85 12.07
N ASN A 49 -12.62 -5.49 11.08
CA ASN A 49 -13.02 -4.10 10.88
C ASN A 49 -13.83 -3.58 12.07
N ALA A 50 -14.74 -4.37 12.65
CA ALA A 50 -15.49 -3.98 13.84
C ALA A 50 -14.56 -3.71 15.03
N LEU A 51 -13.58 -4.59 15.27
CA LEU A 51 -12.56 -4.40 16.29
C LEU A 51 -11.71 -3.15 16.02
N HIS A 52 -11.26 -2.96 14.77
CA HIS A 52 -10.52 -1.77 14.36
C HIS A 52 -11.31 -0.48 14.62
N GLN A 53 -12.60 -0.43 14.30
CA GLN A 53 -13.45 0.75 14.59
C GLN A 53 -13.59 0.98 16.10
N GLN A 54 -13.77 -0.10 16.90
CA GLN A 54 -13.84 0.00 18.35
C GLN A 54 -12.54 0.56 18.96
N GLN A 55 -11.39 0.03 18.52
CA GLN A 55 -10.07 0.50 18.97
C GLN A 55 -9.82 1.96 18.56
N ARG A 56 -10.15 2.33 17.31
CA ARG A 56 -10.06 3.72 16.84
C ARG A 56 -10.84 4.69 17.72
N ALA A 57 -12.06 4.32 18.09
CA ALA A 57 -12.89 5.14 18.97
C ALA A 57 -12.26 5.27 20.37
N ALA A 58 -11.66 4.19 20.89
CA ALA A 58 -11.01 4.17 22.20
C ALA A 58 -9.69 4.97 22.26
N LEU A 59 -8.99 5.13 21.13
CA LEU A 59 -7.71 5.86 21.05
C LEU A 59 -7.83 7.37 21.24
N GLY A 60 -9.04 7.94 21.24
CA GLY A 60 -9.27 9.34 21.58
C GLY A 60 -8.59 10.34 20.64
N ARG A 61 -8.33 9.94 19.39
CA ARG A 61 -7.72 10.80 18.37
C ARG A 61 -8.61 12.02 18.12
N ARG A 62 -8.01 13.20 18.02
CA ARG A 62 -8.76 14.46 17.88
C ARG A 62 -8.56 15.07 16.50
N GLU A 63 -9.64 15.21 15.75
CA GLU A 63 -9.65 15.99 14.52
C GLU A 63 -9.60 17.49 14.83
N ILE A 64 -8.79 18.20 14.07
CA ILE A 64 -8.61 19.64 14.14
C ILE A 64 -8.60 20.24 12.73
N HIS A 65 -9.07 21.47 12.61
CA HIS A 65 -8.76 22.26 11.43
C HIS A 65 -7.28 22.61 11.42
N SER A 66 -6.64 22.50 10.28
CA SER A 66 -5.25 22.91 10.07
C SER A 66 -5.10 23.52 8.70
N ARG A 67 -4.22 24.52 8.61
CA ARG A 67 -3.72 25.11 7.35
C ARG A 67 -2.19 25.11 7.32
N ALA A 68 -1.57 24.19 8.08
CA ALA A 68 -0.13 24.07 8.12
C ALA A 68 0.43 23.79 6.70
N HIS A 69 1.60 24.34 6.40
CA HIS A 69 2.34 23.97 5.20
C HIS A 69 2.98 22.61 5.43
N THR A 70 2.66 21.66 4.56
CA THR A 70 3.21 20.30 4.56
C THR A 70 4.00 20.10 3.25
N PRO A 71 4.84 19.06 3.14
CA PRO A 71 5.50 18.70 1.89
C PRO A 71 4.52 18.44 0.74
N TRP A 72 3.28 18.06 1.05
CA TRP A 72 2.23 17.76 0.08
C TRP A 72 1.23 18.93 -0.12
N GLY A 73 1.66 20.15 0.23
CA GLY A 73 0.85 21.36 0.14
C GLY A 73 0.17 21.75 1.46
N THR A 74 -0.80 22.66 1.37
CA THR A 74 -1.52 23.17 2.55
C THR A 74 -2.44 22.08 3.12
N SER A 75 -2.30 21.81 4.41
CA SER A 75 -3.21 20.91 5.14
C SER A 75 -4.65 21.42 5.06
N GLN A 76 -5.60 20.50 4.89
CA GLN A 76 -7.05 20.76 4.89
C GLN A 76 -7.71 20.28 6.20
N GLY A 77 -7.06 19.36 6.88
CA GLY A 77 -7.42 18.85 8.19
C GLY A 77 -6.24 18.11 8.80
N ALA A 78 -6.29 17.95 10.12
CA ALA A 78 -5.30 17.15 10.83
C ALA A 78 -5.95 16.33 11.95
N THR A 79 -5.35 15.21 12.27
CA THR A 79 -5.74 14.35 13.38
C THR A 79 -4.57 14.29 14.36
N VAL A 80 -4.80 14.75 15.58
CA VAL A 80 -3.83 14.66 16.68
C VAL A 80 -3.93 13.27 17.29
N TYR A 81 -2.86 12.49 17.18
CA TYR A 81 -2.75 11.16 17.79
C TYR A 81 -2.22 11.27 19.22
N ALA A 82 -1.25 12.15 19.43
CA ALA A 82 -0.70 12.49 20.74
C ALA A 82 0.05 13.82 20.66
N GLU A 83 0.54 14.32 21.80
CA GLU A 83 1.44 15.46 21.81
C GLU A 83 2.70 15.17 20.95
N GLY A 84 2.88 15.99 19.92
CA GLY A 84 3.98 15.88 18.96
C GLY A 84 3.81 14.79 17.90
N VAL A 85 2.62 14.19 17.76
CA VAL A 85 2.29 13.21 16.72
C VAL A 85 0.99 13.62 16.05
N VAL A 86 1.07 14.16 14.84
CA VAL A 86 -0.07 14.73 14.12
C VAL A 86 -0.11 14.20 12.69
N ALA A 87 -1.22 13.58 12.28
CA ALA A 87 -1.47 13.24 10.89
C ALA A 87 -2.11 14.43 10.18
N HIS A 88 -1.59 14.82 9.03
CA HIS A 88 -2.13 15.87 8.17
C HIS A 88 -2.72 15.24 6.91
N SER A 89 -3.86 15.77 6.48
CA SER A 89 -4.48 15.44 5.19
C SER A 89 -4.48 16.69 4.29
N THR A 90 -4.16 16.50 3.02
CA THR A 90 -4.22 17.49 1.93
C THR A 90 -5.14 16.99 0.81
N ALA A 91 -5.31 17.77 -0.26
CA ALA A 91 -6.24 17.44 -1.33
C ALA A 91 -5.93 16.14 -2.09
N GLY A 92 -4.67 15.67 -2.05
CA GLY A 92 -4.25 14.47 -2.78
C GLY A 92 -3.39 13.49 -1.99
N HIS A 93 -2.88 13.88 -0.81
CA HIS A 93 -1.96 13.09 -0.01
C HIS A 93 -2.12 13.42 1.48
N GLY A 94 -1.26 12.84 2.29
CA GLY A 94 -1.15 13.12 3.70
C GLY A 94 0.08 12.49 4.31
N GLY A 95 0.16 12.59 5.62
CA GLY A 95 1.20 11.93 6.39
C GLY A 95 1.33 12.50 7.78
N PHE A 96 2.25 11.93 8.55
CA PHE A 96 2.52 12.34 9.91
C PHE A 96 3.59 13.40 9.96
N HIS A 97 3.41 14.37 10.84
CA HIS A 97 4.45 15.24 11.34
C HIS A 97 4.77 14.90 12.80
N LEU A 98 6.06 14.73 13.09
CA LEU A 98 6.56 14.45 14.41
C LEU A 98 7.32 15.64 14.99
N SER A 99 7.13 15.93 16.28
CA SER A 99 8.02 16.87 16.97
C SER A 99 9.44 16.30 17.10
N ALA A 100 10.44 17.16 17.27
CA ALA A 100 11.84 16.72 17.44
C ALA A 100 12.02 15.69 18.57
N ALA A 101 11.23 15.80 19.64
CA ALA A 101 11.26 14.83 20.74
C ALA A 101 10.72 13.45 20.32
N ARG A 102 9.74 13.40 19.42
CA ARG A 102 9.17 12.15 18.88
C ARG A 102 10.07 11.56 17.79
N ILE A 103 10.67 12.37 16.92
CA ILE A 103 11.63 11.93 15.89
C ILE A 103 12.77 11.10 16.52
N ARG A 104 13.29 11.52 17.68
CA ARG A 104 14.35 10.79 18.41
C ARG A 104 13.96 9.39 18.90
N LYS A 105 12.67 9.07 18.95
CA LYS A 105 12.17 7.74 19.33
C LYS A 105 11.98 6.80 18.14
N VAL A 106 12.01 7.33 16.91
CA VAL A 106 11.95 6.53 15.70
C VAL A 106 13.31 5.85 15.48
N HIS A 107 13.30 4.57 15.10
CA HIS A 107 14.50 3.81 14.78
C HIS A 107 15.34 4.51 13.71
N ASP A 108 16.67 4.51 13.86
CA ASP A 108 17.57 5.30 13.00
C ASP A 108 17.38 4.99 11.51
N MET A 109 17.18 3.71 11.16
CA MET A 109 16.98 3.28 9.76
C MET A 109 15.63 3.69 9.16
N LEU A 110 14.68 4.16 9.98
CA LEU A 110 13.35 4.58 9.55
C LEU A 110 13.10 6.08 9.79
N ARG A 111 14.06 6.80 10.36
CA ARG A 111 13.84 8.18 10.81
C ARG A 111 13.86 9.17 9.64
N ALA A 112 12.80 9.97 9.52
CA ALA A 112 12.79 11.18 8.70
C ALA A 112 13.34 12.38 9.50
N ASN A 113 14.41 13.00 9.02
CA ASN A 113 15.06 14.13 9.72
C ASN A 113 14.27 15.44 9.64
N ASP A 114 13.42 15.60 8.62
CA ASP A 114 12.53 16.74 8.46
C ASP A 114 11.21 16.60 9.26
N GLY A 115 11.01 15.44 9.89
CA GLY A 115 9.85 15.15 10.73
C GLY A 115 8.60 14.73 9.97
N TRP A 116 8.65 14.60 8.63
CA TRP A 116 7.50 14.25 7.81
C TRP A 116 7.55 12.79 7.35
N TYR A 117 6.43 12.08 7.49
CA TYR A 117 6.29 10.66 7.19
C TYR A 117 5.05 10.46 6.31
N GLU A 118 5.26 10.16 5.03
CA GLU A 118 4.21 10.02 4.00
C GLU A 118 3.22 8.87 4.26
N GLU A 119 1.93 9.08 3.94
CA GLU A 119 0.80 8.19 4.23
C GLU A 119 0.84 6.82 3.52
N GLY A 120 1.46 6.72 2.34
CA GLY A 120 1.54 5.48 1.58
C GLY A 120 2.60 4.49 2.08
N CYS A 121 3.71 4.98 2.63
CA CYS A 121 4.81 4.11 3.04
C CYS A 121 5.42 4.47 4.40
N HIS A 122 5.79 5.74 4.60
CA HIS A 122 6.69 6.11 5.70
C HIS A 122 5.95 6.27 7.04
N TRP A 123 4.63 6.44 7.03
CA TRP A 123 3.79 6.43 8.23
C TRP A 123 3.99 5.17 9.10
N ALA A 124 4.37 4.04 8.47
CA ALA A 124 4.61 2.79 9.17
C ALA A 124 5.74 2.93 10.22
N ALA A 125 6.73 3.79 9.98
CA ALA A 125 7.76 4.12 10.96
C ALA A 125 7.19 4.78 12.22
N VAL A 126 6.13 5.58 12.08
CA VAL A 126 5.44 6.23 13.19
C VAL A 126 4.67 5.19 14.01
N ALA A 127 3.95 4.29 13.34
CA ALA A 127 3.24 3.19 14.00
C ALA A 127 4.19 2.24 14.72
N GLN A 128 5.33 1.91 14.10
CA GLN A 128 6.39 1.12 14.72
C GLN A 128 6.99 1.79 15.97
N ALA A 129 7.17 3.11 15.95
CA ALA A 129 7.75 3.86 17.08
C ALA A 129 6.75 4.11 18.23
N PHE A 130 5.46 4.15 17.92
CA PHE A 130 4.40 4.50 18.88
C PHE A 130 3.19 3.57 18.77
N PRO A 131 3.35 2.24 18.93
CA PRO A 131 2.28 1.27 18.69
C PRO A 131 1.02 1.55 19.52
N GLN A 132 1.16 2.10 20.72
CA GLN A 132 0.04 2.48 21.60
C GLN A 132 -0.90 3.57 21.03
N LEU A 133 -0.52 4.25 19.95
CA LEU A 133 -1.35 5.25 19.27
C LEU A 133 -2.16 4.66 18.11
N PHE A 134 -1.97 3.38 17.83
CA PHE A 134 -2.51 2.67 16.68
C PHE A 134 -3.33 1.47 17.12
N THR A 135 -4.25 1.08 16.23
CA THR A 135 -5.03 -0.16 16.36
C THR A 135 -4.18 -1.36 16.00
N ASP A 136 -4.60 -2.56 16.40
CA ASP A 136 -3.88 -3.78 16.06
C ASP A 136 -3.79 -3.98 14.54
N PHE A 137 -4.88 -3.64 13.82
CA PHE A 137 -4.91 -3.64 12.36
C PHE A 137 -3.87 -2.69 11.74
N GLU A 138 -3.80 -1.45 12.22
CA GLU A 138 -2.82 -0.47 11.73
C GLU A 138 -1.39 -0.91 12.06
N ILE A 139 -1.15 -1.51 13.22
CA ILE A 139 0.15 -2.08 13.61
C ILE A 139 0.55 -3.20 12.65
N ALA A 140 -0.36 -4.14 12.34
CA ALA A 140 -0.10 -5.21 11.40
C ALA A 140 0.18 -4.68 9.98
N CYS A 141 -0.57 -3.67 9.53
CA CYS A 141 -0.31 -2.99 8.26
C CYS A 141 1.06 -2.31 8.23
N ALA A 142 1.45 -1.63 9.31
CA ALA A 142 2.75 -0.98 9.42
C ALA A 142 3.90 -1.99 9.42
N GLU A 143 3.77 -3.10 10.15
CA GLU A 143 4.76 -4.18 10.17
C GLU A 143 4.96 -4.78 8.78
N LYS A 144 3.86 -5.09 8.07
CA LYS A 144 3.91 -5.53 6.66
C LYS A 144 4.57 -4.49 5.76
N THR A 145 4.20 -3.21 5.90
CA THR A 145 4.77 -2.13 5.08
C THR A 145 6.27 -2.00 5.30
N ILE A 146 6.75 -2.06 6.54
CA ILE A 146 8.19 -2.03 6.86
C ILE A 146 8.89 -3.26 6.30
N ARG A 147 8.30 -4.45 6.44
CA ARG A 147 8.85 -5.68 5.89
C ARG A 147 8.99 -5.63 4.37
N ASP A 148 7.98 -5.12 3.67
CA ASP A 148 7.94 -5.10 2.21
C ASP A 148 8.85 -4.03 1.61
N TRP A 149 8.90 -2.83 2.20
CA TRP A 149 9.58 -1.67 1.62
C TRP A 149 10.94 -1.33 2.25
N TYR A 150 11.12 -1.69 3.53
CA TYR A 150 12.32 -1.40 4.30
C TYR A 150 12.87 -2.69 4.97
N PRO A 151 13.13 -3.77 4.20
CA PRO A 151 13.47 -5.09 4.76
C PRO A 151 14.69 -5.04 5.68
N ASP A 152 15.72 -4.26 5.34
CA ASP A 152 16.92 -4.14 6.17
C ASP A 152 16.60 -3.51 7.54
N ALA A 153 15.69 -2.53 7.58
CA ALA A 153 15.22 -1.92 8.82
C ALA A 153 14.34 -2.89 9.62
N TRP A 154 13.48 -3.65 8.94
CA TRP A 154 12.67 -4.70 9.56
C TRP A 154 13.56 -5.75 10.24
N GLU A 155 14.61 -6.22 9.56
CA GLU A 155 15.57 -7.18 10.10
C GLU A 155 16.28 -6.65 11.33
N ALA A 156 16.76 -5.40 11.28
CA ALA A 156 17.44 -4.77 12.41
C ALA A 156 16.50 -4.61 13.62
N ILE A 157 15.23 -4.31 13.40
CA ILE A 157 14.23 -4.11 14.46
C ILE A 157 13.78 -5.45 15.06
N HIS A 158 13.57 -6.48 14.24
CA HIS A 158 12.98 -7.75 14.65
C HIS A 158 14.00 -8.87 14.89
N GLY A 159 15.27 -8.69 14.51
CA GLY A 159 16.34 -9.66 14.71
C GLY A 159 16.20 -10.95 13.91
N ARG A 160 15.44 -10.93 12.81
CA ARG A 160 15.18 -12.09 11.95
C ARG A 160 15.07 -11.67 10.50
N VAL A 161 15.30 -12.62 9.59
CA VAL A 161 15.26 -12.42 8.14
C VAL A 161 13.92 -12.90 7.58
N PRO A 162 13.25 -12.14 6.68
CA PRO A 162 12.08 -12.63 5.96
C PRO A 162 12.45 -13.82 5.06
N GLU A 163 11.60 -14.84 5.03
CA GLU A 163 11.70 -15.94 4.06
C GLU A 163 11.37 -15.46 2.63
N PRO A 164 11.77 -16.19 1.58
CA PRO A 164 11.34 -15.88 0.21
C PRO A 164 9.82 -15.74 0.10
N GLY A 165 9.36 -14.69 -0.58
CA GLY A 165 7.93 -14.35 -0.73
C GLY A 165 7.34 -13.54 0.43
N GLN A 166 8.12 -13.22 1.47
CA GLN A 166 7.63 -12.45 2.63
C GLN A 166 7.98 -10.96 2.59
N SER A 167 8.78 -10.52 1.61
CA SER A 167 9.21 -9.12 1.48
C SER A 167 9.39 -8.73 0.02
N ALA A 168 8.49 -7.89 -0.49
CA ALA A 168 8.50 -7.45 -1.88
C ALA A 168 9.86 -6.91 -2.34
N LYS A 169 10.49 -5.99 -1.58
CA LYS A 169 11.81 -5.44 -1.95
C LYS A 169 12.93 -6.46 -1.87
N LYS A 170 12.87 -7.42 -0.96
CA LYS A 170 13.91 -8.44 -0.86
C LYS A 170 13.79 -9.45 -1.99
N ASP A 171 12.58 -9.88 -2.31
CA ASP A 171 12.31 -10.77 -3.44
C ASP A 171 12.67 -10.09 -4.78
N GLU A 172 12.37 -8.79 -4.92
CA GLU A 172 12.80 -7.97 -6.06
C GLU A 172 14.33 -7.95 -6.20
N ARG A 173 15.08 -7.74 -5.11
CA ARG A 173 16.56 -7.77 -5.12
C ARG A 173 17.07 -9.14 -5.59
N VAL A 174 16.53 -10.22 -5.02
CA VAL A 174 16.91 -11.60 -5.39
C VAL A 174 16.58 -11.90 -6.86
N PHE A 175 15.46 -11.40 -7.38
CA PHE A 175 15.11 -11.51 -8.79
C PHE A 175 16.16 -10.84 -9.67
N PHE A 176 16.47 -9.56 -9.43
CA PHE A 176 17.46 -8.85 -10.26
C PHE A 176 18.88 -9.40 -10.14
N GLU A 177 19.27 -9.92 -8.97
CA GLU A 177 20.56 -10.60 -8.78
C GLU A 177 20.67 -11.88 -9.60
N LYS A 178 19.58 -12.65 -9.75
CA LYS A 178 19.55 -13.86 -10.57
C LYS A 178 19.53 -13.55 -12.07
N HIS A 179 18.99 -12.40 -12.46
CA HIS A 179 18.73 -12.02 -13.84
C HIS A 179 19.71 -10.96 -14.38
N THR A 180 20.90 -10.82 -13.79
CA THR A 180 21.89 -9.78 -14.16
C THR A 180 22.29 -9.79 -15.63
N ASP A 181 22.28 -10.98 -16.24
CA ASP A 181 22.68 -11.21 -17.63
C ASP A 181 21.49 -11.44 -18.58
N ASP A 182 20.25 -11.30 -18.08
CA ASP A 182 19.02 -11.49 -18.84
C ASP A 182 18.41 -10.16 -19.30
N TRP A 183 17.63 -10.20 -20.38
CA TRP A 183 16.81 -9.06 -20.80
C TRP A 183 15.52 -9.03 -20.00
N VAL A 184 15.43 -8.09 -19.06
CA VAL A 184 14.27 -7.94 -18.16
C VAL A 184 13.41 -6.78 -18.64
N VAL A 185 12.10 -7.00 -18.76
CA VAL A 185 11.14 -5.95 -19.10
C VAL A 185 11.04 -4.94 -17.95
N VAL A 186 11.27 -3.66 -18.24
CA VAL A 186 11.25 -2.56 -17.26
C VAL A 186 10.13 -1.56 -17.50
N SER A 187 9.54 -1.55 -18.69
CA SER A 187 8.42 -0.68 -19.03
C SER A 187 7.53 -1.34 -20.07
N ALA A 188 6.24 -1.05 -20.00
CA ALA A 188 5.26 -1.45 -21.00
C ALA A 188 4.32 -0.28 -21.25
N VAL A 189 4.14 0.08 -22.52
CA VAL A 189 3.28 1.19 -22.93
C VAL A 189 2.42 0.71 -24.08
N ARG A 190 1.14 1.07 -24.08
CA ARG A 190 0.25 0.77 -25.20
C ARG A 190 0.80 1.42 -26.47
N CYS A 191 0.95 0.65 -27.54
CA CYS A 191 1.48 1.16 -28.79
C CYS A 191 0.42 2.06 -29.47
N GLU A 192 0.71 3.35 -29.61
CA GLU A 192 -0.17 4.28 -30.32
C GLU A 192 -0.09 4.09 -31.84
N ARG A 193 1.03 3.59 -32.34
CA ARG A 193 1.30 3.41 -33.78
C ARG A 193 0.68 2.14 -34.35
N GLN A 194 0.41 1.15 -33.50
CA GLN A 194 -0.15 -0.14 -33.90
C GLN A 194 -1.18 -0.61 -32.86
N ALA A 195 -2.46 -0.45 -33.20
CA ALA A 195 -3.56 -0.84 -32.34
C ALA A 195 -3.52 -2.34 -32.01
N GLY A 196 -3.83 -2.68 -30.76
CA GLY A 196 -3.83 -4.07 -30.27
C GLY A 196 -2.46 -4.59 -29.80
N PHE A 197 -1.44 -3.74 -29.77
CA PHE A 197 -0.10 -4.09 -29.28
C PHE A 197 0.34 -3.22 -28.10
N THR A 198 1.13 -3.84 -27.23
CA THR A 198 1.86 -3.23 -26.12
C THR A 198 3.34 -3.22 -26.50
N GLU A 199 3.96 -2.04 -26.54
CA GLU A 199 5.41 -1.92 -26.66
C GLU A 199 6.03 -2.17 -25.28
N VAL A 200 6.82 -3.23 -25.17
CA VAL A 200 7.59 -3.54 -23.96
C VAL A 200 9.04 -3.17 -24.18
N VAL A 201 9.63 -2.49 -23.19
CA VAL A 201 11.04 -2.11 -23.17
C VAL A 201 11.75 -2.99 -22.16
N ALA A 202 12.77 -3.71 -22.62
CA ALA A 202 13.63 -4.53 -21.78
C ALA A 202 15.05 -3.99 -21.74
N THR A 203 15.71 -4.18 -20.59
CA THR A 203 17.10 -3.80 -20.37
C THR A 203 17.88 -4.96 -19.76
N LEU A 204 19.19 -5.00 -20.03
CA LEU A 204 20.06 -6.04 -19.50
C LEU A 204 20.17 -5.93 -17.97
N GLY A 205 19.76 -6.98 -17.26
CA GLY A 205 19.71 -7.00 -15.80
C GLY A 205 18.61 -6.13 -15.19
N GLY A 206 17.66 -5.64 -16.00
CA GLY A 206 16.61 -4.73 -15.53
C GLY A 206 17.11 -3.34 -15.12
N ARG A 207 18.33 -2.97 -15.53
CA ARG A 207 18.93 -1.67 -15.25
C ARG A 207 18.07 -0.53 -15.79
N ARG A 208 17.96 0.56 -15.04
CA ARG A 208 17.24 1.78 -15.45
C ARG A 208 18.17 2.97 -15.35
N GLY A 209 18.15 3.85 -16.34
CA GLY A 209 18.90 5.11 -16.32
C GLY A 209 19.52 5.47 -17.66
N PRO A 210 20.05 6.71 -17.80
CA PRO A 210 20.64 7.19 -19.03
C PRO A 210 21.77 6.29 -19.52
N GLY A 211 21.79 5.98 -20.82
CA GLY A 211 22.84 5.17 -21.44
C GLY A 211 22.69 3.66 -21.26
N THR A 212 21.57 3.19 -20.68
CA THR A 212 21.27 1.74 -20.63
C THR A 212 20.85 1.25 -22.01
N GLU A 213 21.40 0.12 -22.45
CA GLU A 213 20.96 -0.52 -23.70
C GLU A 213 19.51 -1.02 -23.54
N GLU A 214 18.64 -0.57 -24.45
CA GLU A 214 17.22 -0.92 -24.49
C GLU A 214 16.91 -1.81 -25.69
N ARG A 215 16.09 -2.83 -25.48
CA ARG A 215 15.41 -3.57 -26.56
C ARG A 215 13.91 -3.35 -26.45
N ARG A 216 13.27 -3.13 -27.61
CA ARG A 216 11.83 -2.88 -27.71
C ARG A 216 11.17 -4.02 -28.46
N PHE A 217 10.07 -4.52 -27.92
CA PHE A 217 9.30 -5.60 -28.49
C PHE A 217 7.83 -5.20 -28.55
N LEU A 218 7.13 -5.65 -29.59
CA LEU A 218 5.69 -5.51 -29.69
C LEU A 218 5.04 -6.83 -29.28
N VAL A 219 4.29 -6.81 -28.19
CA VAL A 219 3.53 -7.95 -27.67
C VAL A 219 2.05 -7.68 -27.90
N ALA A 220 1.28 -8.70 -28.31
CA ALA A 220 -0.17 -8.54 -28.43
C ALA A 220 -0.75 -8.13 -27.07
N THR A 221 -1.63 -7.14 -27.03
CA THR A 221 -2.15 -6.58 -25.77
C THR A 221 -2.86 -7.63 -24.92
N ASP A 222 -3.60 -8.54 -25.54
CA ASP A 222 -4.33 -9.61 -24.83
C ASP A 222 -3.37 -10.63 -24.18
N GLU A 223 -2.27 -10.93 -24.86
CA GLU A 223 -1.21 -11.81 -24.35
C GLU A 223 -0.49 -11.15 -23.15
N TYR A 224 -0.15 -9.87 -23.28
CA TYR A 224 0.48 -9.10 -22.21
C TYR A 224 -0.39 -9.06 -20.95
N HIS A 225 -1.70 -8.84 -21.08
CA HIS A 225 -2.62 -8.81 -19.94
C HIS A 225 -2.78 -10.18 -19.27
N SER A 226 -2.74 -11.26 -20.04
CA SER A 226 -2.84 -12.63 -19.49
C SER A 226 -1.58 -12.98 -18.68
N ALA A 227 -0.40 -12.63 -19.17
CA ALA A 227 0.87 -12.87 -18.47
C ALA A 227 1.08 -11.99 -17.23
N ALA A 228 0.54 -10.76 -17.22
CA ALA A 228 0.60 -9.86 -16.07
C ALA A 228 -0.26 -10.32 -14.88
N LEU A 229 -1.33 -11.08 -15.15
CA LEU A 229 -2.20 -11.64 -14.12
C LEU A 229 -1.55 -12.86 -13.43
N ASP A 230 -0.82 -13.69 -14.17
CA ASP A 230 -0.08 -14.84 -13.62
C ASP A 230 1.12 -14.42 -12.74
N SER A 231 1.74 -13.28 -13.04
CA SER A 231 2.87 -12.72 -12.27
C SER A 231 2.47 -11.93 -11.01
N SER A 232 1.17 -11.66 -10.81
CA SER A 232 0.64 -11.08 -9.55
C SER A 232 0.17 -12.15 -8.55
N SER A 233 0.38 -13.43 -8.86
CA SER A 233 -0.02 -14.59 -8.04
C SER A 233 1.16 -15.38 -7.46
N MET A 234 2.38 -14.84 -7.55
CA MET A 234 3.59 -15.30 -6.86
C MET A 234 4.09 -14.22 -5.90
#